data_AF-A0ABD2YJA2-F1
#
_entry.id   AF-A0ABD2YJA2-F1
#
_cell.length_a   1.000
_cell.length_b   1.000
_cell.length_c   1.000
_cell.angle_alpha   90.00
_cell.angle_beta   90.00
_cell.angle_gamma   90.00
#
_symmetry.space_group_name_H-M   'P 1'
#
loop_
_entity.id
_entity.type
_entity.pdbx_description
1 polymer ?
#
loop_
_entity_poly.entity_id
_entity_poly.type
_entity_poly.pdbx_seq_one_letter_code
_entity_poly.pdbx_strand_id
1 'polypeptide(L)'
;MDEQESESATVTEETKESNHVVKKIEKHQKDRKLDPHIEEQFYSAGRLLACISSRPVQCGRADGYILEGKKQEFYMKKIPRKKGKSAGAA
;
A
#
# COMPACT_ATOMS: atom_id res chain seq x y z
N MET A 1 -4.05 -25.25 -24.31
CA MET A 1 -2.76 -25.00 -23.63
C MET A 1 -3.05 -23.92 -22.62
N ASP A 2 -3.85 -24.33 -21.64
CA ASP A 2 -4.08 -23.70 -20.35
C ASP A 2 -2.80 -23.80 -19.54
N GLU A 3 -2.37 -22.73 -18.87
CA GLU A 3 -1.78 -22.72 -17.52
C GLU A 3 -2.00 -21.30 -16.95
N GLN A 4 -3.09 -21.09 -16.22
CA GLN A 4 -3.20 -21.13 -14.74
C GLN A 4 -2.81 -19.82 -14.06
N GLU A 5 -3.85 -19.06 -13.73
CA GLU A 5 -3.92 -17.96 -12.78
C GLU A 5 -3.60 -18.48 -11.37
N SER A 6 -2.62 -17.88 -10.68
CA SER A 6 -2.21 -18.28 -9.34
C SER A 6 -3.09 -17.60 -8.29
N GLU A 7 -4.14 -18.31 -7.92
CA GLU A 7 -5.00 -18.04 -6.77
C GLU A 7 -4.17 -18.22 -5.48
N SER A 8 -3.77 -17.12 -4.82
CA SER A 8 -3.17 -17.21 -3.49
C SER A 8 -4.27 -17.45 -2.45
N ALA A 9 -4.60 -18.72 -2.27
CA ALA A 9 -5.42 -19.20 -1.17
C ALA A 9 -4.70 -18.93 0.17
N THR A 10 -5.06 -17.84 0.83
CA THR A 10 -4.82 -17.70 2.27
C THR A 10 -5.79 -18.61 2.99
N VAL A 11 -5.29 -19.73 3.52
CA VAL A 11 -6.01 -20.57 4.48
C VAL A 11 -6.27 -19.74 5.74
N THR A 12 -7.39 -19.02 5.77
CA THR A 12 -8.02 -18.64 7.03
C THR A 12 -8.67 -19.90 7.57
N GLU A 13 -8.05 -20.50 8.59
CA GLU A 13 -8.69 -21.54 9.39
C GLU A 13 -10.11 -21.09 9.71
N GLU A 14 -11.10 -21.88 9.30
CA GLU A 14 -12.52 -21.65 9.55
C GLU A 14 -12.80 -21.79 11.05
N THR A 15 -12.39 -20.78 11.80
CA THR A 15 -12.76 -20.61 13.19
C THR A 15 -14.23 -20.24 13.19
N LYS A 16 -15.04 -20.98 13.93
CA LYS A 16 -16.48 -20.73 14.08
C LYS A 16 -16.69 -19.30 14.59
N GLU A 17 -16.98 -18.37 13.69
CA GLU A 17 -17.21 -16.98 14.05
C GLU A 17 -18.62 -16.80 14.62
N SER A 18 -18.77 -15.95 15.64
CA SER A 18 -20.10 -15.63 16.15
C SER A 18 -20.86 -14.75 15.15
N ASN A 19 -22.20 -14.87 15.12
CA ASN A 19 -23.07 -14.06 14.24
C ASN A 19 -22.87 -12.54 14.41
N HIS A 20 -22.37 -12.09 15.57
CA HIS A 20 -22.04 -10.69 15.79
C HIS A 20 -20.75 -10.25 15.08
N VAL A 21 -19.76 -11.13 15.00
CA VAL A 21 -18.49 -10.88 14.31
C VAL A 21 -18.72 -10.81 12.81
N VAL A 22 -19.46 -11.76 12.25
CA VAL A 22 -19.82 -11.77 10.82
C VAL A 22 -20.53 -10.48 10.41
N LYS A 23 -21.58 -10.08 11.15
CA LYS A 23 -22.29 -8.81 10.90
C LYS A 23 -21.39 -7.57 11.01
N LYS A 24 -20.39 -7.59 11.91
CA LYS A 24 -19.43 -6.50 12.09
C LYS A 24 -18.46 -6.42 10.90
N ILE A 25 -17.98 -7.56 10.43
CA ILE A 25 -17.12 -7.66 9.24
C ILE A 25 -17.89 -7.19 8.00
N GLU A 26 -19.10 -7.69 7.77
CA GLU A 26 -19.96 -7.27 6.66
C GLU A 26 -20.23 -5.76 6.66
N LYS A 27 -20.43 -5.17 7.85
CA LYS A 27 -20.60 -3.72 7.98
C LYS A 27 -19.33 -2.97 7.57
N HIS A 28 -18.16 -3.42 8.00
CA HIS A 28 -16.89 -2.75 7.69
C HIS A 28 -16.44 -2.96 6.24
N GLN A 29 -16.79 -4.09 5.61
CA GLN A 29 -16.45 -4.38 4.22
C GLN A 29 -17.12 -3.41 3.24
N LYS A 30 -18.35 -2.95 3.54
CA LYS A 30 -19.10 -2.04 2.65
C LYS A 30 -18.37 -0.73 2.36
N ASP A 31 -17.69 -0.19 3.37
CA ASP A 31 -16.98 1.09 3.29
C ASP A 31 -15.49 0.93 2.98
N ARG A 32 -15.00 -0.32 2.85
CA ARG A 32 -13.59 -0.62 2.62
C ARG A 32 -13.23 -0.49 1.14
N LYS A 33 -13.14 0.74 0.64
CA LYS A 33 -12.62 1.03 -0.70
C LYS A 33 -11.20 1.57 -0.58
N LEU A 34 -10.25 0.91 -1.26
CA LEU A 34 -8.87 1.36 -1.36
C LEU A 34 -8.66 2.09 -2.68
N ASP A 35 -7.67 2.98 -2.71
CA ASP A 35 -7.28 3.65 -3.95
C ASP A 35 -6.51 2.67 -4.86
N PRO A 36 -6.79 2.62 -6.18
CA PRO A 36 -6.15 1.67 -7.09
C PRO A 36 -4.61 1.76 -7.11
N HIS A 37 -4.03 2.96 -6.93
CA HIS A 37 -2.57 3.10 -6.90
C HIS A 37 -1.96 2.51 -5.63
N ILE A 38 -2.70 2.49 -4.52
CA ILE A 38 -2.26 1.87 -3.29
C ILE A 38 -2.36 0.35 -3.40
N GLU A 39 -3.43 -0.17 -3.99
CA GLU A 39 -3.58 -1.60 -4.29
C GLU A 39 -2.41 -2.11 -5.14
N GLU A 40 -2.05 -1.41 -6.22
CA GLU A 40 -0.90 -1.79 -7.07
C GLU A 40 0.42 -1.86 -6.25
N GLN A 41 0.63 -0.95 -5.30
CA GLN A 41 1.82 -1.00 -4.43
C GLN A 41 1.81 -2.19 -3.47
N PHE A 42 0.63 -2.56 -2.96
CA PHE A 42 0.47 -3.75 -2.12
C PHE A 42 0.74 -5.04 -2.90
N TYR A 43 0.18 -5.17 -4.11
CA TYR A 43 0.27 -6.40 -4.90
C TYR A 43 1.59 -6.54 -5.65
N SER A 44 2.07 -5.48 -6.31
CA SER A 44 3.20 -5.58 -7.25
C SER A 44 4.55 -5.27 -6.61
N ALA A 45 4.61 -4.28 -5.71
CA ALA A 45 5.88 -3.77 -5.20
C ALA A 45 6.29 -4.38 -3.85
N GLY A 46 5.32 -4.82 -3.04
CA GLY A 46 5.53 -5.23 -1.64
C GLY A 46 6.14 -4.11 -0.77
N ARG A 47 6.11 -2.86 -1.26
CA ARG A 47 6.73 -1.67 -0.66
C ARG A 47 5.83 -0.47 -0.90
N LEU A 48 5.56 0.28 0.16
CA LEU A 48 4.70 1.47 0.12
C LEU A 48 5.55 2.75 0.11
N LEU A 49 5.06 3.77 -0.60
CA LEU A 49 5.64 5.10 -0.52
C LEU A 49 5.05 5.87 0.67
N ALA A 50 5.93 6.36 1.55
CA ALA A 50 5.56 7.12 2.73
C ALA A 50 6.36 8.42 2.84
N CYS A 51 5.80 9.41 3.53
CA CYS A 51 6.46 10.66 3.87
C CYS A 51 6.82 10.66 5.36
N ILE A 52 8.10 10.87 5.65
CA ILE A 52 8.58 11.07 7.02
C ILE A 52 8.16 12.48 7.47
N SER A 53 7.32 12.56 8.49
CA SER A 53 6.87 13.84 9.07
C SER A 53 7.67 14.25 10.31
N SER A 54 8.40 13.30 10.89
CA SER A 54 9.28 13.52 12.04
C SER A 54 10.63 14.14 11.64
N ARG A 55 11.37 14.65 12.65
CA ARG A 55 12.72 15.21 12.49
C ARG A 55 13.74 14.24 13.08
N PRO A 56 14.20 13.23 12.32
CA PRO A 56 14.91 12.08 12.85
C PRO A 56 16.17 12.42 13.63
N VAL A 57 16.87 13.50 13.26
CA VAL A 57 18.08 13.94 13.94
C VAL A 57 17.82 14.46 15.35
N GLN A 58 16.65 15.06 15.59
CA GLN A 58 16.30 15.62 16.90
C GLN A 58 15.58 14.59 17.77
N CYS A 59 14.64 13.83 17.19
CA CYS A 59 13.79 12.91 17.94
C CYS A 59 14.25 11.45 17.92
N GLY A 60 15.24 11.09 17.09
CA GLY A 60 15.72 9.71 16.94
C GLY A 60 14.68 8.75 16.33
N ARG A 61 13.62 9.29 15.73
CA ARG A 61 12.46 8.55 15.19
C ARG A 61 12.17 8.96 13.75
N ALA A 62 11.67 8.01 12.97
CA ALA A 62 11.31 8.19 11.56
C ALA A 62 9.81 7.93 11.33
N ASP A 63 8.98 8.51 12.18
CA ASP A 63 7.52 8.42 12.07
C ASP A 63 7.02 9.25 10.87
N GLY A 64 5.93 8.79 10.25
CA GLY A 64 5.40 9.35 9.01
C GLY A 64 4.02 8.80 8.64
N TYR A 65 3.58 9.12 7.42
CA TYR A 65 2.29 8.69 6.88
C TYR A 65 2.44 8.19 5.43
N ILE A 66 1.52 7.31 5.01
CA ILE A 66 1.47 6.75 3.65
C ILE A 66 1.00 7.81 2.66
N LEU A 67 1.59 7.84 1.47
CA LEU A 67 1.16 8.75 0.41
C LEU A 67 -0.07 8.20 -0.30
N GLU A 68 -1.16 8.98 -0.27
CA GLU A 68 -2.43 8.62 -0.90
C GLU A 68 -2.88 9.69 -1.92
N GLY A 69 -3.66 9.27 -2.92
CA GLY A 69 -4.32 10.14 -3.90
C GLY A 69 -3.39 11.13 -4.60
N LYS A 70 -3.76 12.43 -4.64
CA LYS A 70 -3.02 13.48 -5.35
C LYS A 70 -1.55 13.60 -4.94
N LYS A 71 -1.22 13.33 -3.66
CA LYS A 71 0.17 13.38 -3.19
C LYS A 71 0.97 12.22 -3.77
N GLN A 72 0.40 11.02 -3.82
CA GLN A 72 1.04 9.84 -4.40
C GLN A 72 1.35 10.05 -5.89
N GLU A 73 0.37 10.52 -6.65
CA GLU A 73 0.55 10.84 -8.09
C GLU A 73 1.67 11.85 -8.34
N PHE A 74 1.75 12.90 -7.51
CA PHE A 74 2.77 13.93 -7.63
C PHE A 74 4.18 13.34 -7.48
N TYR A 75 4.40 12.51 -6.45
CA TYR A 75 5.71 11.91 -6.21
C TYR A 75 6.03 10.81 -7.22
N MET A 76 5.05 10.00 -7.65
CA MET A 76 5.26 9.00 -8.71
C MET A 76 5.67 9.62 -10.04
N LYS A 77 5.16 10.82 -10.37
CA LYS A 77 5.63 11.57 -11.55
C LYS A 77 7.04 12.14 -11.37
N LYS A 78 7.47 12.45 -10.15
CA LYS A 78 8.74 13.15 -9.86
C LYS A 78 9.93 12.20 -9.69
N ILE A 79 9.73 11.02 -9.10
CA ILE A 79 10.76 10.01 -8.86
C ILE A 79 11.47 9.54 -10.16
N PRO A 80 10.77 9.09 -11.22
CA PRO A 80 11.42 8.64 -12.45
C PRO A 80 12.13 9.79 -13.18
N ARG A 81 11.56 11.00 -13.17
CA ARG A 81 12.18 12.20 -13.77
C ARG A 81 13.50 12.57 -13.09
N LYS A 82 13.62 12.32 -11.78
CA LYS A 82 14.88 12.50 -11.05
C LYS A 82 15.89 11.40 -11.41
N LYS A 83 15.45 10.14 -11.50
CA LYS A 83 16.31 9.01 -11.88
C LYS A 83 16.98 9.21 -13.24
N GLY A 84 16.29 9.81 -14.21
CA GLY A 84 16.87 10.15 -15.52
C GLY A 84 17.78 11.39 -15.54
N LYS A 85 17.73 12.24 -14.52
CA LYS A 85 18.48 13.52 -14.47
C LYS A 85 19.75 13.46 -13.61
N SER A 86 19.85 12.48 -12.70
CA SER A 86 21.04 12.27 -11.86
C SER A 86 22.05 11.26 -12.41
N ALA A 87 21.78 10.62 -13.56
CA ALA A 87 22.71 9.70 -14.21
C ALA A 87 23.67 10.39 -15.23
N GLY A 88 23.60 11.72 -15.36
CA GLY A 88 24.43 12.50 -16.30
C GLY A 88 25.02 13.77 -15.68
N ALA A 89 25.16 13.80 -14.35
CA ALA A 89 25.85 14.88 -13.63
C ALA A 89 26.78 14.26 -12.58
N ALA A 90 27.79 13.56 -13.08
CA ALA A 90 29.05 13.23 -12.43
C ALA A 90 30.12 13.23 -13.52
#